data_AF-A0A9P0LG77-F1
#
_entry.id   AF-A0A9P0LG77-F1
#
_cell.length_a   1.000
_cell.length_b   1.000
_cell.length_c   1.000
_cell.angle_alpha   90.00
_cell.angle_beta   90.00
_cell.angle_gamma   90.00
#
_symmetry.space_group_name_H-M   'P 1'
#
loop_
_entity.id
_entity.type
_entity.pdbx_description
1 polymer ?
#
loop_
_entity_poly.entity_id
_entity_poly.type
_entity_poly.pdbx_seq_one_letter_code
_entity_poly.pdbx_strand_id
1 'polypeptide(L)'
;MIFLSSKDVRRILFVTAVIYISIQVYFHCEIIPQIQSPAAHVLLWWTPFLPDDNHIIKCGEENYQCILTNNRDNIKNVNLGAILFYGSRIENYDFPLPRNYNIPWAIFHEESPKNYAPYLYRNIQRVFNLSSTFSRNSTFPVPLQYLNHIHLLTGIFPLKTAFKFNGPISLGCHGIVDHRRQILY
;
A
#
# COMPACT_ATOMS: atom_id res chain seq x y z
N MET A 1 35.39 27.96 47.33
CA MET A 1 35.01 28.77 46.16
C MET A 1 35.96 28.40 45.04
N ILE A 2 35.56 27.52 44.11
CA ILE A 2 36.46 27.02 43.05
C ILE A 2 36.45 28.07 41.92
N PHE A 3 37.53 28.84 41.79
CA PHE A 3 37.74 29.74 40.66
C PHE A 3 38.22 28.92 39.46
N LEU A 4 37.33 28.68 38.50
CA LEU A 4 37.71 28.07 37.21
C LEU A 4 38.46 29.10 36.37
N SER A 5 39.62 28.72 35.83
CA SER A 5 40.43 29.59 34.96
C SER A 5 39.69 29.87 33.65
N SER A 6 39.91 31.04 33.05
CA SER A 6 39.37 31.43 31.73
C SER A 6 39.64 30.36 30.65
N LYS A 7 40.80 29.68 30.74
CA LYS A 7 41.17 28.58 29.84
C LYS A 7 40.32 27.32 30.05
N ASP A 8 39.92 27.04 31.29
CA ASP A 8 39.09 25.89 31.65
C ASP A 8 37.64 26.10 31.21
N VAL A 9 37.11 27.32 31.35
CA VAL A 9 35.77 27.68 30.85
C VAL A 9 35.70 27.54 29.33
N ARG A 10 36.74 27.97 28.60
CA ARG A 10 36.80 27.85 27.13
C ARG A 10 36.90 26.40 26.67
N ARG A 11 37.60 25.54 27.42
CA ARG A 11 37.65 24.08 27.18
C ARG A 11 36.30 23.42 27.44
N ILE A 12 35.63 23.77 28.54
CA ILE A 12 34.31 23.22 28.87
C ILE A 12 33.29 23.59 27.78
N LEU A 13 33.25 24.86 27.34
CA LEU A 13 32.36 25.30 26.26
C LEU A 13 32.63 24.59 24.93
N PHE A 14 33.90 24.30 24.62
CA PHE A 14 34.25 23.56 23.42
C PHE A 14 33.79 22.10 23.50
N VAL A 15 34.01 21.43 24.64
CA VAL A 15 33.60 20.04 24.84
C VAL A 15 32.08 19.91 24.81
N THR A 16 31.34 20.81 25.44
CA THR A 16 29.87 20.78 25.42
C THR A 16 29.31 21.07 24.03
N ALA A 17 29.94 21.96 23.26
CA ALA A 17 29.55 22.21 21.87
C ALA A 17 29.78 20.98 20.98
N VAL A 18 30.92 20.29 21.12
CA VAL A 18 31.20 19.05 20.36
C VAL A 18 30.20 17.95 20.73
N ILE A 19 29.88 17.77 22.01
CA ILE A 19 28.88 16.78 22.44
C ILE A 19 27.49 17.12 21.87
N TYR A 20 27.09 18.39 21.93
CA TYR A 20 25.81 18.83 21.37
C TYR A 20 25.73 18.58 19.86
N ILE A 21 26.79 18.91 19.11
CA ILE A 21 26.85 18.66 17.66
C ILE A 21 26.79 17.16 17.37
N SER A 22 27.53 16.33 18.11
CA SER A 22 27.48 14.87 17.94
C SER A 22 26.09 14.29 18.22
N ILE A 23 25.38 14.82 19.21
CA ILE A 23 23.98 14.45 19.49
C ILE A 23 23.08 14.89 18.34
N GLN A 24 23.20 16.13 17.85
CA GLN A 24 22.43 16.60 16.70
C GLN A 24 22.69 15.77 15.44
N VAL A 25 23.95 15.39 15.17
CA VAL A 25 24.34 14.51 14.06
C VAL A 25 23.77 13.11 14.24
N TYR A 26 23.82 12.54 15.45
CA TYR A 26 23.20 11.25 15.75
C TYR A 26 21.69 11.27 15.51
N PHE A 27 20.98 12.31 16.00
CA PHE A 27 19.56 12.49 15.73
C PHE A 27 19.25 12.65 14.23
N HIS A 28 20.09 13.39 13.49
CA HIS A 28 19.92 13.58 12.04
C HIS A 28 20.25 12.32 11.22
N CYS A 29 21.17 11.48 11.70
CA CYS A 29 21.65 10.30 10.98
C CYS A 29 20.85 9.02 11.29
N GLU A 30 20.31 8.86 12.51
CA GLU A 30 19.57 7.65 12.88
C GLU A 30 18.04 7.80 12.79
N ILE A 31 17.48 8.98 13.09
CA ILE A 31 16.01 9.15 13.15
C ILE A 31 15.43 9.63 11.81
N ILE A 32 16.08 10.58 11.14
CA ILE A 32 15.53 11.18 9.91
C ILE A 32 15.48 10.21 8.72
N PRO A 33 16.45 9.29 8.50
CA PRO A 33 16.34 8.36 7.37
C PRO A 33 15.28 7.27 7.57
N GLN A 34 14.73 7.09 8.78
CA GLN A 34 13.58 6.20 9.00
C GLN A 34 12.24 6.88 8.66
N ILE A 35 12.19 8.21 8.62
CA ILE A 35 10.97 9.00 8.36
C ILE A 35 10.81 9.28 6.86
N GLN A 36 11.93 9.43 6.14
CA GLN A 36 11.92 9.72 4.71
C GLN A 36 12.25 8.45 3.90
N SER A 37 11.27 7.55 3.75
CA SER A 37 11.36 6.49 2.73
C SER A 37 11.41 7.18 1.35
N PRO A 38 12.52 7.06 0.58
CA PRO A 38 12.58 7.68 -0.72
C PRO A 38 11.62 6.93 -1.65
N ALA A 39 10.55 7.62 -2.08
CA ALA A 39 9.62 7.22 -3.13
C ALA A 39 8.70 6.00 -2.87
N ALA A 40 8.19 5.82 -1.64
CA ALA A 40 7.07 4.89 -1.43
C ALA A 40 5.85 5.33 -2.27
N HIS A 41 5.34 4.44 -3.12
CA HIS A 41 4.18 4.74 -3.96
C HIS A 41 2.92 4.86 -3.11
N VAL A 42 2.05 5.81 -3.47
CA VAL A 42 0.76 6.02 -2.81
C VAL A 42 -0.32 5.27 -3.58
N LEU A 43 -1.05 4.41 -2.88
CA LEU A 43 -2.24 3.73 -3.36
C LEU A 43 -3.45 4.39 -2.71
N LEU A 44 -4.26 5.07 -3.53
CA LEU A 44 -5.42 5.83 -3.06
C LEU A 44 -6.69 4.98 -3.15
N TRP A 45 -7.27 4.60 -2.02
CA TRP A 45 -8.62 4.05 -1.98
C TRP A 45 -9.64 5.16 -2.14
N TRP A 46 -10.26 5.22 -3.31
CA TRP A 46 -11.23 6.26 -3.63
C TRP A 46 -12.56 6.06 -2.91
N THR A 47 -13.05 4.82 -2.89
CA THR A 47 -14.27 4.45 -2.17
C THR A 47 -13.99 4.32 -0.67
N PRO A 48 -14.95 4.67 0.21
CA PRO A 48 -14.78 4.54 1.65
C PRO A 48 -14.77 3.07 2.06
N PHE A 49 -13.62 2.43 1.96
CA PHE A 49 -13.40 1.02 2.30
C PHE A 49 -12.43 0.86 3.46
N LEU A 50 -11.43 1.74 3.53
CA LEU A 50 -10.46 1.77 4.62
C LEU A 50 -10.88 2.73 5.74
N PRO A 51 -10.41 2.48 6.98
CA PRO A 51 -10.40 3.49 8.02
C PRO A 51 -9.60 4.73 7.60
N ASP A 52 -9.81 5.85 8.28
CA ASP A 52 -9.22 7.16 7.93
C ASP A 52 -7.69 7.26 8.12
N ASP A 53 -7.09 6.22 8.68
CA ASP A 53 -5.65 6.17 8.91
C ASP A 53 -4.90 5.65 7.68
N ASN A 54 -3.73 6.24 7.43
CA ASN A 54 -2.81 5.73 6.43
C ASN A 54 -2.17 4.43 6.91
N HIS A 55 -2.08 3.45 6.01
CA HIS A 55 -1.45 2.16 6.29
C HIS A 55 -0.23 1.95 5.40
N ILE A 56 0.86 1.47 5.97
CA ILE A 56 2.05 1.08 5.19
C ILE A 56 1.95 -0.42 4.90
N ILE A 57 1.92 -0.77 3.61
CA ILE A 57 1.99 -2.16 3.16
C ILE A 57 3.42 -2.48 2.72
N LYS A 58 3.90 -3.67 3.08
CA LYS A 58 5.21 -4.20 2.69
C LYS A 58 5.01 -5.43 1.81
N CYS A 59 5.73 -5.49 0.69
CA CYS A 59 5.49 -6.43 -0.40
C CYS A 59 6.80 -7.08 -0.86
N GLY A 60 6.78 -8.41 -1.02
CA GLY A 60 7.91 -9.19 -1.56
C GLY A 60 9.13 -9.32 -0.63
N GLU A 61 10.10 -10.13 -1.06
CA GLU A 61 11.37 -10.34 -0.35
C GLU A 61 12.25 -9.08 -0.35
N GLU A 62 12.11 -8.24 -1.39
CA GLU A 62 12.86 -7.00 -1.59
C GLU A 62 12.34 -5.81 -0.75
N ASN A 63 11.42 -6.04 0.20
CA ASN A 63 10.87 -5.03 1.11
C ASN A 63 10.28 -3.79 0.41
N TYR A 64 9.56 -3.96 -0.70
CA TYR A 64 8.83 -2.85 -1.33
C TYR A 64 7.80 -2.28 -0.35
N GLN A 65 7.74 -0.96 -0.22
CA GLN A 65 6.79 -0.29 0.67
C GLN A 65 5.86 0.61 -0.15
N CYS A 66 4.56 0.50 0.12
CA CYS A 66 3.55 1.42 -0.42
C CYS A 66 2.73 2.01 0.71
N ILE A 67 2.28 3.25 0.52
CA ILE A 67 1.37 3.94 1.43
C ILE A 67 -0.03 3.75 0.90
N LEU A 68 -0.91 3.20 1.73
CA LEU A 68 -2.32 3.03 1.45
C LEU A 68 -3.09 4.12 2.19
N THR A 69 -3.92 4.88 1.48
CA THR A 69 -4.66 6.02 2.05
C THR A 69 -6.05 6.12 1.45
N ASN A 70 -7.03 6.59 2.22
CA ASN A 70 -8.35 6.98 1.73
C ASN A 70 -8.48 8.52 1.52
N ASN A 71 -7.42 9.28 1.84
CA ASN A 71 -7.41 10.74 1.69
C ASN A 71 -7.27 11.14 0.21
N ARG A 72 -8.39 11.59 -0.36
CA ARG A 72 -8.52 11.99 -1.78
C ARG A 72 -7.65 13.16 -2.20
N ASP A 73 -7.11 13.94 -1.26
CA ASP A 73 -6.16 15.02 -1.58
C ASP A 73 -4.86 14.47 -2.22
N ASN A 74 -4.55 13.19 -1.98
CA ASN A 74 -3.42 12.49 -2.59
C ASN A 74 -3.58 12.23 -4.09
N ILE A 75 -4.72 12.58 -4.71
CA ILE A 75 -4.89 12.48 -6.16
C ILE A 75 -3.86 13.30 -6.94
N LYS A 76 -3.35 14.39 -6.34
CA LYS A 76 -2.30 15.25 -6.93
C LYS A 76 -0.88 14.85 -6.52
N ASN A 77 -0.73 13.77 -5.75
CA ASN A 77 0.57 13.33 -5.27
C ASN A 77 1.44 12.85 -6.44
N VAL A 78 2.68 13.32 -6.52
CA VAL A 78 3.64 12.93 -7.57
C VAL A 78 3.95 11.44 -7.54
N ASN A 79 3.86 10.81 -6.36
CA ASN A 79 4.11 9.38 -6.16
C ASN A 79 2.82 8.55 -6.17
N LEU A 80 1.70 9.10 -6.66
CA LEU A 80 0.46 8.32 -6.82
C LEU A 80 0.69 7.17 -7.80
N GLY A 81 0.59 5.95 -7.30
CA GLY A 81 0.81 4.74 -8.10
C GLY A 81 -0.47 4.18 -8.71
N ALA A 82 -1.59 4.22 -7.98
CA ALA A 82 -2.88 3.73 -8.46
C ALA A 82 -4.05 4.30 -7.66
N ILE A 83 -5.24 4.25 -8.27
CA ILE A 83 -6.51 4.52 -7.59
C ILE A 83 -7.28 3.21 -7.46
N LEU A 84 -7.68 2.88 -6.24
CA LEU A 84 -8.33 1.64 -5.87
C LEU A 84 -9.81 1.91 -5.56
N PHE A 85 -10.68 1.01 -6.00
CA PHE A 85 -12.11 1.08 -5.80
C PHE A 85 -12.62 -0.23 -5.19
N TYR A 86 -13.55 -0.13 -4.24
CA TYR A 86 -14.32 -1.25 -3.72
C TYR A 86 -15.65 -1.33 -4.45
N GLY A 87 -15.89 -2.44 -5.14
CA GLY A 87 -16.92 -2.51 -6.17
C GLY A 87 -18.35 -2.29 -5.67
N SER A 88 -18.66 -2.69 -4.43
CA SER A 88 -19.98 -2.51 -3.83
C SER A 88 -20.24 -1.09 -3.32
N ARG A 89 -19.23 -0.21 -3.29
CA ARG A 89 -19.34 1.17 -2.79
C ARG A 89 -19.03 2.22 -3.85
N ILE A 90 -19.12 1.85 -5.13
CA ILE A 90 -18.95 2.82 -6.22
C ILE A 90 -20.26 3.58 -6.46
N GLU A 91 -20.16 4.90 -6.38
CA GLU A 91 -21.19 5.82 -6.81
C GLU A 91 -20.86 6.31 -8.23
N ASN A 92 -21.81 6.21 -9.17
CA ASN A 92 -21.56 6.50 -10.59
C ASN A 92 -21.12 7.95 -10.87
N TYR A 93 -21.42 8.88 -9.96
CA TYR A 93 -21.03 10.29 -10.05
C TYR A 93 -19.73 10.61 -9.32
N ASP A 94 -19.15 9.66 -8.59
CA ASP A 94 -18.00 9.85 -7.71
C ASP A 94 -16.75 9.18 -8.30
N PHE A 95 -16.41 9.54 -9.54
CA PHE A 95 -15.14 9.14 -10.15
C PHE A 95 -14.16 10.31 -10.15
N PRO A 96 -12.85 10.05 -9.98
CA PRO A 96 -11.83 11.08 -10.09
C PRO A 96 -11.68 11.52 -11.54
N LEU A 97 -12.42 12.56 -11.91
CA LEU A 97 -12.42 13.15 -13.26
C LEU A 97 -11.69 14.50 -13.28
N PRO A 98 -11.02 14.87 -14.38
CA PRO A 98 -10.83 14.07 -15.60
C PRO A 98 -9.90 12.87 -15.39
N ARG A 99 -10.16 11.77 -16.08
CA ARG A 99 -9.36 10.54 -15.96
C ARG A 99 -7.93 10.79 -16.44
N ASN A 100 -6.96 10.54 -15.56
CA ASN A 100 -5.55 10.44 -15.94
C ASN A 100 -5.22 9.01 -16.36
N TYR A 101 -4.92 8.79 -17.64
CA TYR A 101 -4.61 7.45 -18.18
C TYR A 101 -3.25 6.88 -17.74
N ASN A 102 -2.36 7.71 -17.19
CA ASN A 102 -1.08 7.24 -16.65
C ASN A 102 -1.24 6.61 -15.26
N ILE A 103 -2.35 6.88 -14.56
CA ILE A 103 -2.64 6.33 -13.25
C ILE A 103 -3.65 5.19 -13.41
N PRO A 104 -3.25 3.92 -13.18
CA PRO A 104 -4.16 2.79 -13.31
C PRO A 104 -5.27 2.86 -12.27
N TRP A 105 -6.48 2.52 -12.70
CA TRP A 105 -7.60 2.26 -11.78
C TRP A 105 -7.71 0.77 -11.53
N ALA A 106 -7.79 0.37 -10.28
CA ALA A 106 -7.98 -1.02 -9.87
C ALA A 106 -9.30 -1.19 -9.14
N ILE A 107 -9.99 -2.29 -9.42
CA ILE A 107 -11.25 -2.66 -8.76
C ILE A 107 -11.07 -3.92 -7.93
N PHE A 108 -11.54 -3.88 -6.69
CA PHE A 108 -11.68 -5.05 -5.82
C PHE A 108 -13.17 -5.32 -5.58
N HIS A 109 -13.63 -6.53 -5.90
CA HIS A 109 -15.03 -6.92 -5.75
C HIS A 109 -15.16 -8.40 -5.39
N GLU A 110 -15.46 -8.68 -4.13
CA GLU A 110 -15.63 -10.04 -3.59
C GLU A 110 -17.09 -10.52 -3.61
N GLU A 111 -17.95 -9.84 -4.35
CA GLU A 111 -19.36 -10.18 -4.44
C GLU A 111 -19.76 -10.61 -5.85
N SER A 112 -20.96 -11.16 -5.97
CA SER A 112 -21.54 -11.44 -7.29
C SER A 112 -21.62 -10.14 -8.11
N PRO A 113 -21.32 -10.17 -9.42
CA PRO A 113 -21.56 -9.04 -10.32
C PRO A 113 -23.02 -8.58 -10.32
N LYS A 114 -23.95 -9.44 -9.90
CA LYS A 114 -25.38 -9.09 -9.77
C LYS A 114 -25.65 -8.07 -8.66
N ASN A 115 -24.78 -7.95 -7.66
CA ASN A 115 -24.96 -6.98 -6.57
C ASN A 115 -24.73 -5.54 -7.05
N TYR A 116 -24.06 -5.36 -8.19
CA TYR A 116 -23.91 -4.08 -8.85
C TYR A 116 -24.11 -4.24 -10.36
N ALA A 117 -25.36 -4.07 -10.79
CA ALA A 117 -25.79 -4.27 -12.18
C ALA A 117 -24.91 -3.61 -13.25
N PRO A 118 -24.29 -2.43 -13.04
CA PRO A 118 -23.37 -1.86 -14.01
C PRO A 118 -22.18 -2.76 -14.37
N TYR A 119 -21.71 -3.62 -13.46
CA TYR A 119 -20.63 -4.58 -13.77
C TYR A 119 -21.04 -5.69 -14.73
N LEU A 120 -22.33 -5.85 -15.05
CA LEU A 120 -22.74 -6.77 -16.11
C LEU A 120 -22.34 -6.28 -17.51
N TYR A 121 -22.04 -4.99 -17.65
CA TYR A 121 -21.69 -4.39 -18.93
C TYR A 121 -20.19 -4.24 -19.10
N ARG A 122 -19.68 -4.72 -20.24
CA ARG A 122 -18.24 -4.72 -20.58
C ARG A 122 -17.63 -3.32 -20.64
N ASN A 123 -18.40 -2.30 -21.00
CA ASN A 123 -17.93 -0.92 -21.01
C ASN A 123 -17.54 -0.43 -19.60
N ILE A 124 -18.33 -0.76 -18.58
CA ILE A 124 -18.02 -0.40 -17.18
C ILE A 124 -16.82 -1.19 -16.69
N GLN A 125 -16.74 -2.49 -16.97
CA GLN A 125 -15.59 -3.33 -16.59
C GLN A 125 -14.27 -2.77 -17.15
N ARG A 126 -14.28 -2.25 -18.38
CA ARG A 126 -13.09 -1.71 -19.08
C ARG A 126 -12.62 -0.35 -18.55
N VAL A 127 -13.38 0.29 -17.66
CA VAL A 127 -12.92 1.50 -16.96
C VAL A 127 -11.77 1.17 -16.01
N PHE A 128 -11.68 -0.07 -15.51
CA PHE A 128 -10.61 -0.49 -14.62
C PHE A 128 -9.49 -1.18 -15.41
N ASN A 129 -8.25 -0.77 -15.15
CA ASN A 129 -7.05 -1.36 -15.75
C ASN A 129 -6.68 -2.69 -15.09
N LEU A 130 -6.90 -2.77 -13.78
CA LEU A 130 -6.61 -3.94 -12.96
C LEU A 130 -7.90 -4.37 -12.25
N SER A 131 -8.07 -5.67 -12.07
CA SER A 131 -9.24 -6.20 -11.37
C SER A 131 -8.87 -7.33 -10.43
N SER A 132 -9.51 -7.33 -9.25
CA SER A 132 -9.54 -8.44 -8.32
C SER A 132 -11.00 -8.81 -8.06
N THR A 133 -11.44 -9.90 -8.72
CA THR A 133 -12.81 -10.42 -8.72
C THR A 133 -12.79 -11.95 -8.73
N PHE A 134 -13.96 -12.59 -8.64
CA PHE A 134 -14.11 -14.04 -8.84
C PHE A 134 -13.91 -14.53 -10.29
N SER A 135 -13.69 -13.62 -11.24
CA SER A 135 -13.42 -13.99 -12.63
C SER A 135 -12.03 -14.60 -12.78
N ARG A 136 -11.91 -15.69 -13.55
CA ARG A 136 -10.62 -16.23 -14.00
C ARG A 136 -9.83 -15.27 -14.91
N ASN A 137 -10.50 -14.28 -15.48
CA ASN A 137 -9.88 -13.25 -16.32
C ASN A 137 -9.48 -12.00 -15.53
N SER A 138 -9.66 -12.01 -14.21
CA SER A 138 -9.21 -10.93 -13.33
C SER A 138 -7.69 -10.88 -13.28
N THR A 139 -7.09 -9.70 -13.16
CA THR A 139 -5.62 -9.57 -13.00
C THR A 139 -5.13 -10.29 -11.75
N PHE A 140 -5.90 -10.17 -10.66
CA PHE A 140 -5.62 -10.81 -9.37
C PHE A 140 -6.88 -11.53 -8.88
N PRO A 141 -7.17 -12.76 -9.32
CA PRO A 141 -8.42 -13.44 -8.95
C PRO A 141 -8.56 -13.59 -7.43
N VAL A 142 -9.70 -13.16 -6.87
CA VAL A 142 -10.03 -13.24 -5.43
C VAL A 142 -9.81 -14.64 -4.84
N PRO A 143 -10.16 -15.75 -5.53
CA PRO A 143 -9.91 -17.09 -5.00
C PRO A 143 -8.43 -17.39 -4.66
N LEU A 144 -7.49 -16.62 -5.20
CA LEU A 144 -6.05 -16.81 -5.01
C LEU A 144 -5.46 -15.95 -3.88
N GLN A 145 -6.23 -15.03 -3.28
CA GLN A 145 -5.69 -14.03 -2.35
C GLN A 145 -5.09 -14.60 -1.06
N TYR A 146 -5.53 -15.80 -0.64
CA TYR A 146 -5.02 -16.50 0.54
C TYR A 146 -4.01 -17.61 0.17
N LEU A 147 -3.66 -17.71 -1.11
CA LEU A 147 -2.77 -18.75 -1.60
C LEU A 147 -1.32 -18.27 -1.53
N ASN A 148 -0.63 -18.69 -0.48
CA ASN A 148 0.78 -18.31 -0.29
C ASN A 148 1.72 -18.97 -1.31
N HIS A 149 1.34 -20.14 -1.86
CA HIS A 149 2.18 -20.88 -2.81
C HIS A 149 1.37 -21.61 -3.88
N ILE A 150 1.87 -21.61 -5.11
CA ILE A 150 1.18 -22.21 -6.28
C ILE A 150 0.96 -23.73 -6.14
N HIS A 151 1.87 -24.45 -5.49
CA HIS A 151 1.76 -25.91 -5.30
C HIS A 151 0.52 -26.31 -4.47
N LEU A 152 -0.05 -25.36 -3.71
CA LEU A 152 -1.28 -25.58 -2.95
C LEU A 152 -2.52 -25.68 -3.85
N LEU A 153 -2.46 -25.23 -5.11
CA LEU A 153 -3.54 -25.44 -6.09
C LEU A 153 -3.64 -26.89 -6.57
N THR A 154 -2.54 -27.63 -6.49
CA THR A 154 -2.44 -29.03 -6.92
C THR A 154 -2.51 -30.02 -5.76
N GLY A 155 -2.58 -29.52 -4.52
CA GLY A 155 -2.67 -30.34 -3.32
C GLY A 155 -4.05 -31.01 -3.18
N ILE A 156 -4.07 -32.25 -2.68
CA ILE A 156 -5.31 -33.03 -2.47
C ILE A 156 -6.03 -32.62 -1.17
N PHE A 157 -5.40 -31.78 -0.33
CA PHE A 157 -5.93 -31.42 0.99
C PHE A 157 -6.71 -30.10 0.96
N PRO A 158 -7.89 -30.03 1.57
CA PRO A 158 -8.59 -28.77 1.75
C PRO A 158 -7.73 -27.83 2.60
N LEU A 159 -7.38 -26.67 2.05
CA LEU A 159 -6.71 -25.61 2.79
C LEU A 159 -7.66 -25.09 3.86
N LYS A 160 -7.23 -25.12 5.13
CA LYS A 160 -7.92 -24.36 6.17
C LYS A 160 -7.78 -22.88 5.83
N THR A 161 -8.89 -22.25 5.44
CA THR A 161 -8.96 -20.80 5.42
C THR A 161 -8.74 -20.31 6.84
N ALA A 162 -7.66 -19.57 7.09
CA ALA A 162 -7.39 -18.96 8.38
C ALA A 162 -8.37 -17.80 8.63
N PHE A 163 -9.65 -18.10 8.83
CA PHE A 163 -10.62 -17.10 9.27
C PHE A 163 -10.59 -17.00 10.79
N LYS A 164 -9.82 -16.03 11.27
CA LYS A 164 -10.12 -15.30 12.51
C LYS A 164 -9.66 -13.85 12.34
N PHE A 165 -10.50 -13.06 11.66
CA PHE A 165 -10.34 -11.61 11.56
C PHE A 165 -10.76 -10.97 12.90
N ASN A 166 -9.79 -10.76 13.79
CA ASN A 166 -9.92 -9.95 15.01
C ASN A 166 -8.88 -8.80 15.06
N GLY A 167 -8.34 -8.40 13.90
CA GLY A 167 -7.29 -7.38 13.79
C GLY A 167 -7.46 -6.52 12.52
N PRO A 168 -6.74 -5.38 12.43
CA PRO A 168 -6.83 -4.46 11.31
C PRO A 168 -6.47 -5.17 10.00
N ILE A 169 -7.17 -4.82 8.92
CA ILE A 169 -7.09 -5.43 7.59
C ILE A 169 -5.64 -5.41 7.10
N SER A 170 -4.95 -6.55 7.17
CA SER A 170 -3.69 -6.73 6.45
C SER A 170 -4.03 -7.11 5.01
N LEU A 171 -4.03 -6.11 4.13
CA LEU A 171 -3.84 -6.34 2.70
C LEU A 171 -2.38 -6.80 2.50
N GLY A 172 -2.12 -8.06 2.81
CA GLY A 172 -0.83 -8.69 2.65
C GLY A 172 -0.49 -8.83 1.18
N CYS A 173 0.62 -8.24 0.76
CA CYS A 173 1.19 -8.39 -0.58
C CYS A 173 1.83 -9.77 -0.79
N HIS A 174 1.04 -10.83 -0.73
CA HIS A 174 1.40 -12.13 -1.30
C HIS A 174 0.49 -12.39 -2.51
N GLY A 175 0.64 -11.54 -3.52
CA GLY A 175 0.16 -11.86 -4.86
C GLY A 175 1.14 -12.82 -5.51
N ILE A 176 0.63 -13.90 -6.09
CA ILE A 176 1.39 -14.84 -6.90
C ILE A 176 2.15 -14.04 -7.97
N VAL A 177 3.48 -14.12 -7.94
CA VAL A 177 4.37 -13.51 -8.92
C VAL A 177 3.95 -13.99 -10.31
N ASP A 178 3.57 -13.04 -11.17
CA ASP A 178 3.17 -13.27 -12.57
C ASP A 178 4.36 -13.81 -13.38
N HIS A 179 4.43 -15.13 -13.49
CA HIS A 179 5.09 -15.76 -14.62
C HIS A 179 4.16 -15.67 -15.83
N ARG A 180 4.32 -14.60 -16.60
CA ARG A 180 3.69 -14.43 -17.91
C ARG A 180 3.87 -15.69 -18.76
N ARG A 181 2.73 -16.22 -19.24
CA ARG A 181 2.46 -17.23 -20.30
C ARG A 181 1.98 -18.58 -19.78
N GLN A 182 0.95 -19.06 -20.48
CA GLN A 182 0.27 -20.37 -20.36
C GLN A 182 -0.70 -20.37 -19.17
N ILE A 183 -2.02 -20.33 -19.38
CA ILE A 183 -2.80 -21.37 -20.03
C ILE A 183 -4.00 -20.72 -20.76
N LEU A 184 -4.03 -20.89 -22.08
CA LEU A 184 -5.21 -20.77 -22.93
C LEU A 184 -6.24 -21.81 -22.49
N TYR A 185 -7.50 -21.41 -22.29
CA TYR A 185 -8.73 -22.18 -22.61
C TYR A 185 -9.94 -21.25 -22.59
#